data_AF-K9EBB9-F1
#
_entry.id   AF-K9EBB9-F1
#
_cell.length_a   1.000
_cell.length_b   1.000
_cell.length_c   1.000
_cell.angle_alpha   90.00
_cell.angle_beta   90.00
_cell.angle_gamma   90.00
#
_symmetry.space_group_name_H-M   'P 1'
#
loop_
_entity.id
_entity.type
_entity.pdbx_description
1 polymer ?
#
loop_
_entity_poly.entity_id
_entity_poly.type
_entity_poly.pdbx_seq_one_letter_code
_entity_poly.pdbx_strand_id
1 'polypeptide(L)' 'MQNGAYRLCHIDEFGNYYGDVIEANSRPQAIQLFKKQFNLEPSAYVLVDRVTEEEAEEKCDPID' A
#
# COMPACT_ATOMS: atom_id res chain seq x y z
N MET A 1 6.19 20.68 -3.96
CA MET A 1 5.11 19.77 -3.50
C MET A 1 5.81 18.52 -3.00
N GLN A 2 5.66 18.17 -1.72
CA GLN A 2 6.37 17.01 -1.17
C GLN A 2 5.64 15.75 -1.61
N ASN A 3 6.27 14.99 -2.51
CA ASN A 3 5.90 13.60 -2.75
C ASN A 3 6.05 12.84 -1.42
N GLY A 4 5.09 11.95 -1.11
CA GLY A 4 5.18 11.06 0.04
C GLY A 4 5.09 9.61 -0.41
N ALA A 5 5.87 8.74 0.21
CA ALA A 5 5.73 7.30 0.08
C ALA A 5 4.69 6.81 1.09
N TYR A 6 3.77 5.96 0.62
CA TYR A 6 2.76 5.34 1.46
C TYR A 6 2.88 3.83 1.31
N ARG A 7 3.00 3.10 2.42
CA ARG A 7 2.89 1.65 2.42
C ARG A 7 1.41 1.29 2.56
N LEU A 8 0.88 0.57 1.58
CA LEU A 8 -0.49 0.09 1.58
C LEU A 8 -0.49 -1.42 1.58
N CYS A 9 -1.30 -2.00 2.46
CA CYS A 9 -1.36 -3.43 2.63
C CYS A 9 -2.80 -3.92 2.66
N HIS A 10 -3.06 -5.05 2.02
CA HIS A 10 -4.33 -5.75 2.05
C HIS A 10 -4.12 -7.24 2.29
N ILE A 11 -5.10 -7.87 2.93
CA ILE A 11 -5.16 -9.32 3.10
C ILE A 11 -6.36 -9.80 2.29
N ASP A 12 -6.16 -10.77 1.40
CA ASP A 12 -7.25 -11.36 0.64
C ASP A 12 -8.08 -12.36 1.48
N GLU A 13 -9.15 -12.90 0.89
CA GLU A 13 -10.02 -13.88 1.55
C GLU A 13 -9.34 -15.22 1.88
N PHE A 14 -8.18 -15.49 1.27
CA PHE A 14 -7.37 -16.68 1.50
C PHE A 14 -6.29 -16.45 2.57
N GLY A 15 -6.21 -15.24 3.14
CA GLY A 15 -5.21 -14.88 4.13
C GLY A 15 -3.85 -14.51 3.53
N ASN A 16 -3.74 -14.37 2.20
CA ASN A 16 -2.50 -13.90 1.61
C ASN A 16 -2.37 -12.39 1.84
N TYR A 17 -1.19 -12.01 2.33
CA TYR A 17 -0.83 -10.62 2.53
C TYR A 17 -0.17 -10.07 1.28
N TYR A 18 -0.65 -8.90 0.85
CA TYR A 18 -0.01 -8.13 -0.20
C TYR A 18 0.19 -6.71 0.31
N GLY A 19 1.40 -6.20 0.11
CA GLY A 19 1.73 -4.83 0.43
C GLY A 19 2.60 -4.24 -0.65
N ASP A 20 2.43 -2.95 -0.90
CA ASP A 20 3.31 -2.21 -1.79
C ASP A 20 3.48 -0.77 -1.29
N VAL A 21 4.56 -0.15 -1.74
CA VAL A 21 4.84 1.25 -1.45
C VAL A 21 4.48 2.08 -2.67
N ILE A 22 3.50 2.96 -2.47
CA ILE A 22 2.96 3.82 -3.50
C ILE A 22 3.42 5.25 -3.26
N GLU A 23 4.18 5.78 -4.21
CA GLU A 23 4.49 7.20 -4.27
C GLU A 23 3.25 7.98 -4.71
N ALA A 24 2.81 8.91 -3.86
CA ALA A 24 1.67 9.76 -4.17
C ALA A 24 1.80 11.13 -3.52
N ASN A 25 1.05 12.10 -4.05
CA ASN A 25 0.96 13.44 -3.45
C ASN A 25 0.02 13.48 -2.24
N SER A 26 -0.77 12.42 -2.03
CA SER A 26 -1.74 12.35 -0.94
C SER A 26 -2.16 10.91 -0.65
N ARG A 27 -2.62 10.68 0.58
CA ARG A 27 -3.15 9.39 1.02
C ARG A 27 -4.32 8.88 0.16
N PRO A 28 -5.33 9.69 -0.23
CA PRO A 28 -6.40 9.24 -1.12
C PRO A 28 -5.89 8.81 -2.50
N GLN A 29 -4.91 9.53 -3.06
CA GLN A 29 -4.31 9.17 -4.34
C GLN A 29 -3.55 7.84 -4.25
N ALA A 30 -2.79 7.63 -3.17
CA ALA A 30 -2.08 6.37 -2.93
C ALA A 30 -3.04 5.17 -2.88
N ILE A 31 -4.17 5.32 -2.18
CA ILE A 31 -5.22 4.28 -2.10
C ILE A 31 -5.80 3.98 -3.49
N GLN A 32 -6.10 5.00 -4.30
CA GLN A 32 -6.65 4.78 -5.64
C GLN A 32 -5.67 4.05 -6.57
N LEU A 33 -4.40 4.43 -6.53
CA LEU A 33 -3.34 3.77 -7.30
C LEU A 33 -3.16 2.31 -6.86
N PHE A 34 -3.09 2.06 -5.55
CA PHE A 34 -2.98 0.71 -4.98
C PHE A 34 -4.16 -0.18 -5.38
N LYS A 35 -5.41 0.31 -5.24
CA LYS A 35 -6.61 -0.43 -5.65
C LYS A 35 -6.58 -0.79 -7.13
N LYS A 36 -6.09 0.11 -7.99
CA LYS A 36 -5.96 -0.14 -9.43
C LYS A 36 -4.89 -1.18 -9.74
N GLN A 37 -3.75 -1.11 -9.06
CA GLN A 37 -2.63 -2.03 -9.26
C GLN A 37 -2.98 -3.47 -8.86
N PHE A 38 -3.63 -3.63 -7.71
CA PHE A 38 -4.00 -4.94 -7.16
C PHE A 38 -5.43 -5.38 -7.54
N ASN A 39 -6.11 -4.62 -8.40
CA ASN A 39 -7.50 -4.86 -8.80
C ASN A 39 -8.43 -5.16 -7.61
N LEU A 40 -8.34 -4.34 -6.56
CA LEU A 40 -9.04 -4.56 -5.30
C LEU A 40 -10.50 -4.14 -5.39
N GLU A 41 -11.35 -5.01 -4.86
CA GLU A 41 -12.76 -4.72 -4.67
C GLU A 41 -12.97 -3.53 -3.71
N PRO A 42 -14.06 -2.75 -3.85
CA PRO A 42 -14.36 -1.63 -2.98
C PRO A 42 -14.46 -1.98 -1.49
N SER A 43 -14.82 -3.22 -1.16
CA SER A 43 -14.96 -3.77 0.19
C SER A 43 -13.63 -4.21 0.83
N ALA A 44 -12.54 -4.27 0.07
CA ALA A 44 -11.24 -4.66 0.60
C ALA A 44 -10.72 -3.61 1.60
N TYR A 45 -10.29 -4.08 2.77
CA TYR A 45 -9.64 -3.26 3.78
C TYR A 45 -8.21 -2.97 3.36
N VAL A 46 -7.81 -1.70 3.47
CA VAL A 46 -6.46 -1.26 3.13
C VAL A 46 -5.86 -0.51 4.31
N LEU A 47 -4.81 -1.07 4.90
CA LEU A 47 -3.98 -0.38 5.89
C LEU A 47 -3.07 0.59 5.14
N VAL A 48 -2.88 1.80 5.69
CA VAL A 48 -2.08 2.83 5.03
C VAL A 48 -1.22 3.54 6.05
N ASP A 49 0.09 3.35 5.93
CA ASP A 49 1.09 4.05 6.71
C ASP A 49 1.94 4.94 5.80
N ARG A 50 2.35 6.09 6.33
CA ARG A 50 3.32 6.94 5.65
C ARG A 50 4.70 6.44 6.03
N VAL A 51 5.54 6.18 5.04
CA VAL A 51 6.88 5.63 5.23
C VAL A 51 7.92 6.63 4.74
N THR A 52 9.13 6.57 5.29
CA THR A 52 10.29 7.31 4.77
C THR A 52 10.75 6.69 3.45
N GLU A 53 11.60 7.40 2.71
CA GLU A 53 12.20 6.86 1.47
C GLU A 53 13.03 5.60 1.76
N GLU A 54 13.71 5.52 2.91
CA GLU A 54 14.49 4.33 3.32
C GLU A 54 13.59 3.11 3.58
N GLU A 55 12.43 3.31 4.23
CA GLU A 55 11.44 2.25 4.45
C GLU A 55 10.72 1.83 3.16
N ALA A 56 10.69 2.70 2.14
CA ALA A 56 10.09 2.39 0.85
C ALA A 56 10.91 1.35 0.06
N GLU A 57 12.23 1.33 0.27
CA GLU A 57 13.13 0.35 -0.32
C GLU A 57 13.07 -1.02 0.38
N GLU A 58 12.58 -1.04 1.62
CA GLU A 58 12.35 -2.26 2.39
C GLU A 58 11.05 -2.93 1.92
N LYS A 59 11.19 -4.01 1.14
CA LYS A 59 10.04 -4.79 0.66
C LYS A 59 9.25 -5.33 1.85
N CYS A 60 7.92 -5.36 1.72
CA CYS A 60 7.07 -6.05 2.68
C CYS A 60 7.44 -7.53 2.71
N ASP A 61 8.17 -7.94 3.75
CA ASP A 61 8.41 -9.36 4.00
C ASP A 61 7.09 -10.04 4.38
N PRO A 62 6.81 -11.25 3.88
CA PRO A 62 5.71 -12.05 4.38
C PRO A 62 5.90 -12.26 5.88
N ILE A 63 4.84 -12.07 6.65
CA ILE A 63 4.83 -12.39 8.08
C ILE A 63 5.00 -13.92 8.19
N ASP A 64 6.11 -14.36 8.78
CA ASP A 64 6.40 -15.77 9.15
C ASP A 64 5.32 -16.37 10.07
#